data_AF-A0A7K4NKL3-F1
#
_entry.id   AF-A0A7K4NKL3-F1
#
_cell.length_a   1.000
_cell.length_b   1.000
_cell.length_c   1.000
_cell.angle_alpha   90.00
_cell.angle_beta   90.00
_cell.angle_gamma   90.00
#
_symmetry.space_group_name_H-M   'P 1'
#
loop_
_entity.id
_entity.type
_entity.pdbx_description
1 polymer ?
#
loop_
_entity_poly.entity_id
_entity_poly.type
_entity_poly.pdbx_seq_one_letter_code
_entity_poly.pdbx_strand_id
1 'polypeptide(L)'
;MKETRIFQIQIGDKEQLATKNIVEGTKTHKEKIVIVNDEEFLEWNPYKSKLAAAIRNGLQILPIIKNSKVVCINPLEESTILHISNIVGSKGSVFVIDVDKNKKSFLNKLVDTHKNIIPIYDTVDELSFSSSITGKVDALYVDIPESEQIETIVEKYGSLLKNEGFLMLVAKKDDNAIIENDIAGWMAEQRAGLNKIREITTKLKSQFEIIQEINLGLNYGMRPYHKFYAFILAQYLHKN
;
A
#
# COMPACT_ATOMS: atom_id res chain seq x y z
N MET A 1 -23.01 11.31 -0.99
CA MET A 1 -22.59 9.93 -1.36
C MET A 1 -21.08 9.86 -1.35
N LYS A 2 -20.47 8.89 -0.65
CA LYS A 2 -19.03 8.63 -0.80
C LYS A 2 -18.82 8.07 -2.22
N GLU A 3 -18.08 8.79 -3.05
CA GLU A 3 -17.75 8.34 -4.40
C GLU A 3 -16.72 7.20 -4.30
N THR A 4 -17.15 5.98 -4.62
CA THR A 4 -16.27 4.81 -4.69
C THR A 4 -15.37 4.93 -5.90
N ARG A 5 -14.06 4.71 -5.73
CA ARG A 5 -13.05 4.80 -6.81
C ARG A 5 -12.30 3.49 -7.09
N ILE A 6 -12.76 2.43 -6.43
CA ILE A 6 -12.31 1.05 -6.64
C ILE A 6 -13.51 0.26 -7.12
N PHE A 7 -13.30 -0.50 -8.17
CA PHE A 7 -14.36 -1.20 -8.86
C PHE A 7 -13.96 -2.65 -9.06
N GLN A 8 -14.95 -3.52 -9.08
CA GLN A 8 -14.83 -4.86 -9.65
C GLN A 8 -15.31 -4.76 -11.09
N ILE A 9 -14.44 -5.07 -12.04
CA ILE A 9 -14.74 -5.05 -13.47
C ILE A 9 -14.58 -6.45 -14.07
N GLN A 10 -15.42 -6.77 -15.03
CA GLN A 10 -15.32 -8.04 -15.75
C GLN A 10 -14.35 -7.88 -16.94
N ILE A 11 -13.27 -8.67 -16.96
CA ILE A 11 -12.32 -8.75 -18.08
C ILE A 11 -12.34 -10.18 -18.61
N GLY A 12 -13.04 -10.39 -19.74
CA GLY A 12 -13.36 -11.74 -20.23
C GLY A 12 -14.22 -12.48 -19.21
N ASP A 13 -13.80 -13.68 -18.80
CA ASP A 13 -14.53 -14.50 -17.81
C ASP A 13 -14.07 -14.26 -16.36
N LYS A 14 -13.19 -13.27 -16.12
CA LYS A 14 -12.63 -13.00 -14.80
C LYS A 14 -13.02 -11.62 -14.27
N GLU A 15 -13.49 -11.58 -13.03
CA GLU A 15 -13.62 -10.35 -12.29
C GLU A 15 -12.24 -9.86 -11.81
N GLN A 16 -11.90 -8.61 -12.09
CA GLN A 16 -10.65 -7.95 -11.69
C GLN A 16 -10.94 -6.70 -10.84
N LEU A 17 -10.02 -6.39 -9.92
CA LEU A 17 -10.05 -5.07 -9.28
C LEU A 17 -9.61 -4.03 -10.30
N ALA A 18 -10.14 -2.82 -10.20
CA ALA A 18 -9.73 -1.71 -11.02
C ALA A 18 -9.92 -0.37 -10.30
N THR A 19 -9.21 0.64 -10.78
CA THR A 19 -9.41 2.05 -10.37
C THR A 19 -9.77 2.87 -11.59
N LYS A 20 -10.65 3.86 -11.42
CA LYS A 20 -10.92 4.84 -12.47
C LYS A 20 -9.65 5.62 -12.81
N ASN A 21 -9.26 5.65 -14.07
CA ASN A 21 -8.11 6.40 -14.51
C ASN A 21 -8.41 7.89 -14.47
N ILE A 22 -7.53 8.69 -13.85
CA ILE A 22 -7.72 10.15 -13.75
C ILE A 22 -7.02 10.91 -14.88
N VAL A 23 -6.12 10.24 -15.60
CA VAL A 23 -5.46 10.76 -16.81
C VAL A 23 -5.60 9.73 -17.92
N GLU A 24 -6.56 9.93 -18.82
CA GLU A 24 -6.89 8.98 -19.90
C GLU A 24 -5.67 8.61 -20.75
N GLY A 25 -5.63 7.37 -21.21
CA GLY A 25 -4.54 6.78 -22.00
C GLY A 25 -3.27 6.47 -21.20
N THR A 26 -3.19 6.86 -19.92
CA THR A 26 -2.01 6.60 -19.08
C THR A 26 -2.10 5.26 -18.36
N LYS A 27 -1.00 4.52 -18.32
CA LYS A 27 -0.85 3.27 -17.57
C LYS A 27 0.63 3.00 -17.33
N THR A 28 0.97 2.13 -16.39
CA THR A 28 2.32 1.57 -16.39
C THR A 28 2.42 0.45 -17.44
N HIS A 29 3.61 -0.12 -17.62
CA HIS A 29 3.80 -1.25 -18.53
C HIS A 29 2.99 -2.51 -18.14
N LYS A 30 2.48 -2.59 -16.91
CA LYS A 30 1.97 -3.82 -16.30
C LYS A 30 0.44 -3.92 -16.25
N GLU A 31 -0.31 -2.85 -16.50
CA GLU A 31 -1.78 -2.79 -16.42
C GLU A 31 -2.46 -2.81 -17.79
N LYS A 32 -3.74 -3.19 -17.79
CA LYS A 32 -4.64 -3.03 -18.94
C LYS A 32 -5.59 -1.87 -18.69
N ILE A 33 -5.82 -1.11 -19.75
CA ILE A 33 -6.89 -0.12 -19.81
C ILE A 33 -8.17 -0.84 -20.22
N VAL A 34 -9.27 -0.56 -19.53
CA VAL A 34 -10.60 -1.07 -19.82
C VAL A 34 -11.56 0.11 -19.89
N ILE A 35 -12.37 0.17 -20.93
CA ILE A 35 -13.38 1.23 -21.10
C ILE A 35 -14.73 0.65 -20.70
N VAL A 36 -15.41 1.29 -19.76
CA VAL A 36 -16.76 0.92 -19.32
C VAL A 36 -17.60 2.19 -19.25
N ASN A 37 -18.71 2.24 -19.99
CA ASN A 37 -19.60 3.40 -20.06
C ASN A 37 -18.86 4.72 -20.36
N ASP A 38 -17.98 4.70 -21.36
CA ASP A 38 -17.14 5.83 -21.78
C ASP A 38 -16.15 6.35 -20.71
N GLU A 39 -15.99 5.63 -19.60
CA GLU A 39 -14.98 5.92 -18.58
C GLU A 39 -13.82 4.92 -18.65
N GLU A 40 -12.61 5.42 -18.45
CA GLU A 40 -11.39 4.61 -18.47
C GLU A 40 -11.05 4.05 -17.08
N PHE A 41 -10.77 2.76 -17.01
CA PHE A 41 -10.37 2.04 -15.81
C PHE A 41 -9.04 1.33 -16.04
N LEU A 42 -8.21 1.28 -14.99
CA LEU A 42 -6.97 0.50 -14.97
C LEU A 42 -7.18 -0.77 -14.16
N GLU A 43 -6.91 -1.93 -14.78
CA GLU A 43 -6.86 -3.23 -14.11
C GLU A 43 -5.80 -3.21 -13.00
N TRP A 44 -6.20 -3.55 -11.77
CA TRP A 44 -5.32 -3.63 -10.61
C TRP A 44 -5.05 -5.08 -10.23
N ASN A 45 -3.85 -5.55 -10.56
CA ASN A 45 -3.47 -6.94 -10.38
C ASN A 45 -2.99 -7.25 -8.93
N PRO A 46 -3.71 -8.09 -8.15
CA PRO A 46 -3.34 -8.46 -6.79
C PRO A 46 -2.07 -9.32 -6.68
N TYR A 47 -1.61 -9.98 -7.74
CA TYR A 47 -0.32 -10.70 -7.74
C TYR A 47 0.88 -9.76 -7.88
N LYS A 48 0.64 -8.49 -8.24
CA LYS A 48 1.69 -7.48 -8.42
C LYS A 48 1.66 -6.42 -7.32
N SER A 49 0.48 -6.08 -6.80
CA SER A 49 0.31 -5.06 -5.76
C SER A 49 -0.19 -5.68 -4.47
N LYS A 50 0.60 -5.52 -3.41
CA LYS A 50 0.30 -6.03 -2.07
C LYS A 50 -0.95 -5.37 -1.46
N LEU A 51 -1.21 -4.10 -1.79
CA LEU A 51 -2.44 -3.42 -1.40
C LEU A 51 -3.66 -4.00 -2.12
N ALA A 52 -3.58 -4.30 -3.41
CA ALA A 52 -4.66 -5.01 -4.12
C ALA A 52 -4.89 -6.42 -3.56
N ALA A 53 -3.82 -7.14 -3.21
CA ALA A 53 -3.92 -8.43 -2.54
C ALA A 53 -4.64 -8.30 -1.18
N ALA A 54 -4.30 -7.28 -0.39
CA ALA A 54 -4.97 -7.01 0.89
C ALA A 54 -6.48 -6.75 0.69
N ILE A 55 -6.85 -5.95 -0.32
CA ILE A 55 -8.25 -5.68 -0.67
C ILE A 55 -8.96 -6.99 -1.07
N ARG A 56 -8.35 -7.81 -1.95
CA ARG A 56 -8.90 -9.12 -2.32
C ARG A 56 -9.05 -10.08 -1.14
N ASN A 57 -8.13 -10.01 -0.18
CA ASN A 57 -8.13 -10.84 1.03
C ASN A 57 -9.01 -10.28 2.16
N GLY A 58 -9.88 -9.31 1.86
CA GLY A 58 -10.89 -8.83 2.81
C GLY A 58 -10.41 -7.72 3.74
N LEU A 59 -9.56 -6.80 3.25
CA LEU A 59 -9.30 -5.54 3.95
C LEU A 59 -10.62 -4.81 4.23
N GLN A 60 -10.97 -4.70 5.51
CA GLN A 60 -12.29 -4.21 5.95
C GLN A 60 -12.44 -2.70 5.79
N ILE A 61 -11.34 -1.97 6.01
CA ILE A 61 -11.29 -0.52 5.92
C ILE A 61 -10.15 -0.15 5.00
N LEU A 62 -10.47 0.51 3.89
CA LEU A 62 -9.47 1.17 3.05
C LEU A 62 -9.44 2.67 3.42
N PRO A 63 -8.37 3.17 4.06
CA PRO A 63 -8.28 4.55 4.50
C PRO A 63 -7.89 5.54 3.38
N ILE A 64 -7.66 5.04 2.17
CA ILE A 64 -7.41 5.85 0.97
C ILE A 64 -8.74 6.05 0.26
N ILE A 65 -9.25 7.28 0.30
CA ILE A 65 -10.48 7.67 -0.39
C ILE A 65 -10.24 8.92 -1.24
N LYS A 66 -11.29 9.34 -1.96
CA LYS A 66 -11.26 10.57 -2.76
C LYS A 66 -10.82 11.76 -1.89
N ASN A 67 -9.89 12.55 -2.42
CA ASN A 67 -9.27 13.73 -1.83
C ASN A 67 -8.36 13.48 -0.63
N SER A 68 -8.04 12.22 -0.29
CA SER A 68 -7.09 11.93 0.79
C SER A 68 -5.69 12.46 0.50
N LYS A 69 -4.94 12.79 1.54
CA LYS A 69 -3.49 12.97 1.52
C LYS A 69 -2.84 11.68 1.99
N VAL A 70 -2.03 11.07 1.15
CA VAL A 70 -1.37 9.79 1.42
C VAL A 70 0.14 9.96 1.27
N VAL A 71 0.91 9.43 2.20
CA VAL A 71 2.36 9.32 2.05
C VAL A 71 2.69 7.87 1.77
N CYS A 72 3.38 7.61 0.66
CA CYS A 72 3.88 6.29 0.30
C CYS A 72 5.39 6.26 0.52
N ILE A 73 5.85 5.34 1.36
CA ILE A 73 7.25 5.23 1.76
C ILE A 73 7.84 3.96 1.16
N ASN A 74 8.94 4.15 0.42
CA ASN A 74 9.68 3.14 -0.31
C ASN A 74 8.80 2.28 -1.25
N PRO A 75 7.88 2.86 -2.03
CA PRO A 75 7.01 2.04 -2.86
C PRO A 75 7.83 1.24 -3.88
N LEU A 76 7.71 -0.08 -3.80
CA LEU A 76 8.46 -1.00 -4.66
C LEU A 76 7.84 -1.15 -6.06
N GLU A 77 6.57 -0.75 -6.24
CA GLU A 77 5.81 -0.96 -7.47
C GLU A 77 5.11 0.32 -7.92
N GLU A 78 5.50 0.82 -9.11
CA GLU A 78 4.93 1.98 -9.81
C GLU A 78 3.39 1.91 -9.90
N SER A 79 2.88 0.71 -10.20
CA SER A 79 1.45 0.45 -10.34
C SER A 79 0.67 0.77 -9.06
N THR A 80 1.24 0.47 -7.90
CA THR A 80 0.58 0.72 -6.62
C THR A 80 0.41 2.23 -6.41
N ILE A 81 1.44 3.02 -6.72
CA ILE A 81 1.36 4.48 -6.64
C ILE A 81 0.34 5.05 -7.62
N LEU A 82 0.32 4.54 -8.85
CA LEU A 82 -0.66 4.94 -9.86
C LEU A 82 -2.11 4.67 -9.40
N HIS A 83 -2.38 3.48 -8.85
CA HIS A 83 -3.71 3.15 -8.33
C HIS A 83 -4.09 3.99 -7.10
N ILE A 84 -3.16 4.23 -6.16
CA ILE A 84 -3.40 5.14 -5.02
C ILE A 84 -3.72 6.55 -5.54
N SER A 85 -2.97 7.06 -6.51
CA SER A 85 -3.21 8.35 -7.16
C SER A 85 -4.61 8.42 -7.78
N ASN A 86 -5.03 7.39 -8.50
CA ASN A 86 -6.36 7.31 -9.10
C ASN A 86 -7.50 7.33 -8.06
N ILE A 87 -7.33 6.59 -6.96
CA ILE A 87 -8.30 6.54 -5.85
C ILE A 87 -8.40 7.91 -5.16
N VAL A 88 -7.26 8.54 -4.90
CA VAL A 88 -7.20 9.86 -4.27
C VAL A 88 -7.78 10.94 -5.19
N GLY A 89 -7.51 10.86 -6.49
CA GLY A 89 -7.97 11.82 -7.49
C GLY A 89 -7.22 13.15 -7.48
N SER A 90 -7.60 14.04 -8.40
CA SER A 90 -6.88 15.28 -8.69
C SER A 90 -6.89 16.33 -7.58
N LYS A 91 -7.81 16.23 -6.60
CA LYS A 91 -7.89 17.16 -5.46
C LYS A 91 -7.19 16.65 -4.20
N GLY A 92 -6.75 15.39 -4.16
CA GLY A 92 -5.92 14.89 -3.08
C GLY A 92 -4.45 14.84 -3.47
N SER A 93 -3.62 14.22 -2.65
CA SER A 93 -2.17 14.20 -2.87
C SER A 93 -1.55 12.88 -2.45
N VAL A 94 -0.64 12.38 -3.28
CA VAL A 94 0.18 11.20 -3.01
C VAL A 94 1.63 11.65 -2.93
N PHE A 95 2.14 11.76 -1.72
CA PHE A 95 3.53 12.08 -1.46
C PHE A 95 4.35 10.81 -1.51
N VAL A 96 5.41 10.76 -2.32
CA VAL A 96 6.23 9.55 -2.46
C VAL A 96 7.63 9.80 -1.95
N ILE A 97 8.02 9.02 -0.94
CA ILE A 97 9.34 9.07 -0.33
C ILE A 97 10.11 7.83 -0.76
N ASP A 98 11.19 8.03 -1.51
CA ASP A 98 12.14 6.96 -1.82
C ASP A 98 13.34 7.09 -0.86
N VAL A 99 13.49 6.10 0.02
CA VAL A 99 14.59 6.06 1.00
C VAL A 99 15.87 5.47 0.40
N ASP A 100 15.79 4.80 -0.75
CA ASP A 100 16.92 4.18 -1.44
C ASP A 100 17.30 5.01 -2.68
N LYS A 101 18.25 5.94 -2.48
CA LYS A 101 18.75 6.89 -3.50
C LYS A 101 19.27 6.23 -4.79
N ASN A 102 19.52 4.92 -4.77
CA ASN A 102 20.09 4.17 -5.90
C ASN A 102 19.04 3.51 -6.80
N LYS A 103 17.75 3.54 -6.43
CA LYS A 103 16.68 2.97 -7.26
C LYS A 103 16.13 4.00 -8.25
N LYS A 104 16.03 3.52 -9.49
CA LYS A 104 15.67 4.27 -10.70
C LYS A 104 14.29 4.91 -10.54
N SER A 105 14.22 6.23 -10.70
CA SER A 105 12.98 7.03 -10.58
C SER A 105 11.97 6.69 -11.69
N PHE A 106 11.24 5.58 -11.52
CA PHE A 106 9.96 5.38 -12.21
C PHE A 106 9.01 6.55 -11.90
N LEU A 107 9.20 7.19 -10.75
CA LEU A 107 8.46 8.36 -10.30
C LEU A 107 8.50 9.51 -11.28
N ASN A 108 9.62 9.75 -12.00
CA ASN A 108 9.68 10.86 -12.97
C ASN A 108 8.56 10.75 -14.02
N LYS A 109 8.33 9.56 -14.57
CA LYS A 109 7.26 9.33 -15.56
C LYS A 109 5.87 9.54 -14.97
N LEU A 110 5.67 9.10 -13.73
CA LEU A 110 4.42 9.27 -13.01
C LEU A 110 4.14 10.75 -12.71
N VAL A 111 5.14 11.51 -12.26
CA VAL A 111 5.01 12.93 -11.88
C VAL A 111 4.78 13.83 -13.09
N ASP A 112 5.33 13.47 -14.25
CA ASP A 112 5.06 14.19 -15.50
C ASP A 112 3.58 14.14 -15.87
N THR A 113 2.96 12.96 -15.70
CA THR A 113 1.57 12.68 -16.11
C THR A 113 0.53 12.97 -15.02
N HIS A 114 0.84 12.68 -13.76
CA HIS A 114 -0.09 12.75 -12.63
C HIS A 114 0.33 13.82 -11.63
N LYS A 115 -0.29 15.00 -11.74
CA LYS A 115 0.06 16.18 -10.92
C LYS A 115 -0.25 16.04 -9.42
N ASN A 116 -1.05 15.05 -9.04
CA ASN A 116 -1.33 14.74 -7.63
C ASN A 116 -0.27 13.80 -7.00
N ILE A 117 0.73 13.34 -7.77
CA ILE A 117 1.89 12.61 -7.25
C ILE A 117 3.02 13.60 -7.03
N ILE A 118 3.52 13.67 -5.79
CA ILE A 118 4.53 14.64 -5.36
C ILE A 118 5.73 13.85 -4.84
N PRO A 119 6.86 13.83 -5.56
CA PRO A 119 8.05 13.15 -5.07
C PRO A 119 8.67 13.97 -3.95
N ILE A 120 9.11 13.29 -2.90
CA ILE A 120 9.84 13.89 -1.79
C ILE A 120 11.21 13.23 -1.73
N TYR A 121 12.23 14.01 -2.03
CA TYR A 121 13.62 13.59 -1.92
C TYR A 121 14.08 13.92 -0.51
N ASP A 122 14.31 12.89 0.31
CA ASP A 122 14.76 13.04 1.70
C ASP A 122 16.20 13.59 1.71
N THR A 123 16.33 14.92 1.68
CA THR A 123 17.60 15.63 1.85
C THR A 123 17.80 16.01 3.31
N VAL A 124 18.03 15.00 4.17
CA VAL A 124 18.78 15.08 5.44
C VAL A 124 18.24 16.02 6.55
N ASP A 125 17.26 16.90 6.30
CA ASP A 125 16.73 17.84 7.29
C ASP A 125 15.22 17.64 7.52
N GLU A 126 14.88 17.21 8.74
CA GLU A 126 13.51 16.95 9.20
C GLU A 126 12.57 18.17 9.07
N LEU A 127 13.14 19.39 9.12
CA LEU A 127 12.39 20.64 8.95
C LEU A 127 12.00 20.90 7.49
N SER A 128 12.82 20.46 6.54
CA SER A 128 12.55 20.59 5.09
C SER A 128 11.45 19.62 4.60
N PHE A 129 11.30 18.49 5.30
CA PHE A 129 10.32 17.45 4.98
C PHE A 129 8.89 17.87 5.37
N SER A 130 8.70 18.34 6.60
CA SER A 130 7.39 18.80 7.10
C SER A 130 6.91 20.08 6.40
N SER A 131 7.81 20.90 5.86
CA SER A 131 7.44 22.08 5.07
C SER A 131 6.98 21.74 3.65
N SER A 132 7.48 20.64 3.06
CA SER A 132 7.04 20.16 1.75
C SER A 132 5.64 19.56 1.76
N ILE A 133 5.23 18.95 2.88
CA ILE A 133 3.87 18.43 3.09
C ILE A 133 3.06 19.46 3.88
N THR A 134 2.18 20.19 3.21
CA THR A 134 1.31 21.14 3.92
C THR A 134 0.25 20.41 4.76
N GLY A 135 0.45 20.41 6.07
CA GLY A 135 -0.49 19.88 7.07
C GLY A 135 -0.37 18.36 7.31
N LYS A 136 -1.33 17.81 8.04
CA LYS A 136 -1.39 16.38 8.36
C LYS A 136 -1.93 15.54 7.19
N VAL A 137 -1.59 14.26 7.18
CA VAL A 137 -2.00 13.29 6.15
C VAL A 137 -3.01 12.27 6.69
N ASP A 138 -3.82 11.70 5.81
CA ASP A 138 -4.88 10.75 6.18
C ASP A 138 -4.34 9.34 6.37
N ALA A 139 -3.35 8.94 5.57
CA ALA A 139 -2.76 7.61 5.62
C ALA A 139 -1.27 7.57 5.26
N LEU A 140 -0.54 6.65 5.90
CA LEU A 140 0.78 6.21 5.48
C LEU A 140 0.66 4.83 4.82
N TYR A 141 1.24 4.67 3.64
CA TYR A 141 1.48 3.37 3.03
C TYR A 141 2.97 3.07 3.08
N VAL A 142 3.36 2.02 3.79
CA VAL A 142 4.76 1.63 4.00
C VAL A 142 4.98 0.25 3.39
N ASP A 143 5.86 0.14 2.39
CA ASP A 143 6.21 -1.15 1.76
C ASP A 143 7.72 -1.33 1.74
N ILE A 144 8.27 -1.80 2.86
CA ILE A 144 9.71 -1.89 3.08
C ILE A 144 10.12 -3.36 3.19
N PRO A 145 11.12 -3.81 2.42
CA PRO A 145 11.57 -5.20 2.47
C PRO A 145 12.26 -5.54 3.80
N GLU A 146 13.06 -4.63 4.35
CA GLU A 146 13.85 -4.82 5.57
C GLU A 146 13.01 -4.50 6.82
N SER A 147 12.78 -5.51 7.66
CA SER A 147 11.90 -5.37 8.82
C SER A 147 12.51 -4.53 9.95
N GLU A 148 13.83 -4.47 10.00
CA GLU A 148 14.60 -3.75 11.02
C GLU A 148 14.42 -2.24 10.90
N GLN A 149 14.08 -1.72 9.71
CA GLN A 149 13.87 -0.29 9.47
C GLN A 149 12.43 0.17 9.72
N ILE A 150 11.47 -0.77 9.81
CA ILE A 150 10.03 -0.45 9.88
C ILE A 150 9.74 0.44 11.09
N GLU A 151 10.26 0.09 12.26
CA GLU A 151 10.02 0.84 13.51
C GLU A 151 10.50 2.29 13.36
N THR A 152 11.78 2.50 13.04
CA THR A 152 12.36 3.84 12.87
C THR A 152 11.64 4.68 11.82
N ILE A 153 11.23 4.07 10.71
CA ILE A 153 10.53 4.77 9.63
C ILE A 153 9.11 5.15 10.06
N VAL A 154 8.38 4.22 10.69
CA VAL A 154 7.04 4.50 11.20
C VAL A 154 7.09 5.54 12.33
N GLU A 155 8.12 5.54 13.17
CA GLU A 155 8.36 6.57 14.18
C GLU A 155 8.62 7.94 13.56
N LYS A 156 9.51 8.01 12.57
CA LYS A 156 9.86 9.25 11.85
C LYS A 156 8.62 9.87 11.18
N TYR A 157 7.90 9.07 10.40
CA TYR A 157 6.81 9.56 9.55
C TYR A 157 5.42 9.48 10.18
N GLY A 158 5.24 8.72 11.26
CA GLY A 158 3.98 8.58 11.99
C GLY A 158 3.43 9.92 12.47
N SER A 159 4.32 10.86 12.82
CA SER A 159 3.97 12.22 13.23
C SER A 159 3.28 13.05 12.12
N LEU A 160 3.32 12.63 10.86
CA LEU A 160 2.59 13.29 9.78
C LEU A 160 1.09 12.99 9.81
N LEU A 161 0.70 11.85 10.40
CA LEU A 161 -0.69 11.44 10.43
C LEU A 161 -1.51 12.43 11.25
N LYS A 162 -2.72 12.71 10.74
CA LYS A 162 -3.74 13.35 11.55
C LYS A 162 -4.14 12.42 12.69
N ASN A 163 -4.77 12.97 13.72
CA ASN A 163 -5.42 12.16 14.75
C ASN A 163 -6.37 11.17 14.08
N GLU A 164 -6.33 9.90 14.50
CA GLU A 164 -7.12 8.81 13.92
C GLU A 164 -6.80 8.50 12.44
N GLY A 165 -5.68 9.02 11.90
CA GLY A 165 -5.14 8.64 10.61
C GLY A 165 -4.66 7.18 10.59
N PHE A 166 -4.38 6.64 9.42
CA PHE A 166 -4.13 5.20 9.27
C PHE A 166 -2.72 4.86 8.79
N LEU A 167 -2.15 3.82 9.35
CA LEU A 167 -0.97 3.14 8.83
C LEU A 167 -1.40 1.89 8.07
N MET A 168 -0.98 1.78 6.82
CA MET A 168 -1.04 0.59 5.98
C MET A 168 0.39 0.10 5.78
N LEU A 169 0.77 -0.93 6.52
CA LEU A 169 2.12 -1.47 6.53
C LEU A 169 2.14 -2.83 5.84
N VAL A 170 3.03 -2.99 4.87
CA VAL A 170 3.45 -4.29 4.38
C VAL A 170 4.70 -4.70 5.15
N ALA A 171 4.68 -5.91 5.72
CA ALA A 171 5.83 -6.50 6.39
C ALA A 171 6.14 -7.89 5.83
N LYS A 172 7.43 -8.20 5.68
CA LYS A 172 7.91 -9.53 5.30
C LYS A 172 7.89 -10.47 6.52
N LYS A 173 7.38 -11.68 6.34
CA LYS A 173 7.42 -12.80 7.28
C LYS A 173 8.79 -13.48 7.23
N ASP A 174 9.12 -14.27 8.24
CA ASP A 174 10.29 -15.17 8.16
C ASP A 174 10.04 -16.33 7.19
N ASP A 175 11.12 -16.76 6.52
CA ASP A 175 11.10 -17.74 5.43
C ASP A 175 11.31 -19.19 5.92
N ASN A 176 11.33 -19.43 7.24
CA ASN A 176 11.88 -20.65 7.87
C ASN A 176 10.88 -21.82 8.08
N ALA A 177 9.93 -22.05 7.16
CA ALA A 177 9.05 -23.22 7.27
C ALA A 177 9.70 -24.46 6.61
N ILE A 178 9.89 -25.53 7.38
CA ILE A 178 10.13 -26.87 6.81
C ILE A 178 8.83 -27.33 6.15
N ILE A 179 8.92 -27.70 4.88
CA ILE A 179 7.75 -27.97 4.02
C ILE A 179 7.47 -29.47 4.02
N GLU A 180 6.34 -29.87 4.61
CA GLU A 180 5.71 -31.16 4.33
C GLU A 180 4.62 -30.97 3.26
N ASN A 181 4.50 -31.89 2.30
CA ASN A 181 3.55 -31.81 1.18
C ASN A 181 2.13 -32.28 1.58
N ASP A 182 1.69 -31.91 2.76
CA ASP A 182 0.36 -32.24 3.28
C ASP A 182 -0.38 -31.00 3.80
N ILE A 183 -1.61 -31.19 4.30
CA ILE A 183 -2.45 -30.09 4.82
C ILE A 183 -1.79 -29.45 6.04
N ALA A 184 -1.10 -30.23 6.87
CA ALA A 184 -0.42 -29.73 8.06
C ALA A 184 0.76 -28.84 7.68
N GLY A 185 1.57 -29.25 6.71
CA GLY A 185 2.68 -28.47 6.16
C GLY A 185 2.21 -27.18 5.50
N TRP A 186 1.11 -27.20 4.72
CA TRP A 186 0.52 -25.98 4.18
C TRP A 186 0.04 -25.02 5.30
N MET A 187 -0.64 -25.54 6.32
CA MET A 187 -1.08 -24.73 7.47
C MET A 187 0.10 -24.17 8.26
N ALA A 188 1.16 -24.95 8.44
CA ALA A 188 2.40 -24.52 9.11
C ALA A 188 3.10 -23.42 8.31
N GLU A 189 3.19 -23.56 6.99
CA GLU A 189 3.74 -22.55 6.08
C GLU A 189 2.97 -21.22 6.15
N GLN A 190 1.64 -21.28 6.23
CA GLN A 190 0.82 -20.08 6.36
C GLN A 190 0.99 -19.38 7.72
N ARG A 191 1.28 -20.14 8.78
CA ARG A 191 1.56 -19.61 10.12
C ARG A 191 3.03 -19.22 10.32
N ALA A 192 3.92 -19.69 9.47
CA ALA A 192 5.34 -19.41 9.56
C ALA A 192 5.62 -17.91 9.39
N GLY A 193 6.52 -17.40 10.22
CA GLY A 193 6.92 -16.00 10.23
C GLY A 193 5.89 -15.02 10.80
N LEU A 194 4.77 -15.49 11.35
CA LEU A 194 3.84 -14.63 12.12
C LEU A 194 4.46 -14.11 13.43
N ASN A 195 5.49 -14.78 13.97
CA ASN A 195 6.20 -14.28 15.15
C ASN A 195 6.88 -12.94 14.87
N LYS A 196 7.58 -12.81 13.75
CA LYS A 196 8.17 -11.54 13.31
C LYS A 196 7.13 -10.45 13.10
N ILE A 197 5.97 -10.79 12.52
CA ILE A 197 4.85 -9.84 12.40
C ILE A 197 4.38 -9.39 13.79
N ARG A 198 4.22 -10.30 14.75
CA ARG A 198 3.84 -9.97 16.13
C ARG A 198 4.88 -9.09 16.84
N GLU A 199 6.17 -9.31 16.60
CA GLU A 199 7.24 -8.47 17.13
C GLU A 199 7.13 -7.04 16.58
N ILE A 200 6.96 -6.90 15.26
CA ILE A 200 6.74 -5.61 14.60
C ILE A 200 5.49 -4.93 15.17
N THR A 201 4.35 -5.61 15.21
CA THR A 201 3.10 -4.99 15.69
C THR A 201 3.16 -4.64 17.16
N THR A 202 3.86 -5.41 17.99
CA THR A 202 4.08 -5.09 19.42
C THR A 202 4.83 -3.78 19.61
N LYS A 203 5.87 -3.53 18.81
CA LYS A 203 6.63 -2.27 18.85
C LYS A 203 5.78 -1.06 18.45
N LEU A 204 4.88 -1.25 17.48
CA LEU A 204 3.99 -0.19 16.99
C LEU A 204 2.83 0.17 17.95
N LYS A 205 2.48 -0.70 18.90
CA LYS A 205 1.34 -0.49 19.83
C LYS A 205 1.43 0.77 20.68
N SER A 206 2.64 1.31 20.88
CA SER A 206 2.84 2.57 21.61
C SER A 206 2.28 3.80 20.86
N GLN A 207 2.10 3.70 19.54
CA GLN A 207 1.65 4.80 18.68
C GLN A 207 0.43 4.44 17.83
N PHE A 208 0.09 3.16 17.73
CA PHE A 208 -0.97 2.69 16.86
C PHE A 208 -1.83 1.62 17.53
N GLU A 209 -3.14 1.68 17.26
CA GLU A 209 -4.06 0.56 17.48
C GLU A 209 -4.08 -0.33 16.24
N ILE A 210 -3.75 -1.61 16.39
CA ILE A 210 -3.78 -2.56 15.27
C ILE A 210 -5.24 -2.96 15.00
N ILE A 211 -5.74 -2.65 13.80
CA ILE A 211 -7.12 -2.93 13.38
C ILE A 211 -7.21 -4.30 12.72
N GLN A 212 -6.30 -4.59 11.78
CA GLN A 212 -6.37 -5.80 10.98
C GLN A 212 -4.98 -6.28 10.57
N GLU A 213 -4.75 -7.59 10.65
CA GLU A 213 -3.59 -8.27 10.07
C GLU A 213 -4.09 -9.24 8.99
N ILE A 214 -3.54 -9.14 7.78
CA ILE A 214 -3.94 -9.92 6.61
C ILE A 214 -2.71 -10.67 6.08
N ASN A 215 -2.76 -12.00 6.09
CA ASN A 215 -1.72 -12.80 5.44
C ASN A 215 -1.91 -12.75 3.91
N LEU A 216 -0.96 -12.13 3.20
CA LEU A 216 -1.01 -12.00 1.73
C LEU A 216 -0.58 -13.30 1.02
N GLY A 217 -0.11 -14.29 1.78
CA GLY A 217 0.13 -15.65 1.32
C GLY A 217 -1.13 -16.51 1.24
N LEU A 218 -2.30 -16.01 1.66
CA LEU A 218 -3.57 -16.71 1.48
C LEU A 218 -4.25 -16.28 0.18
N ASN A 219 -4.72 -17.25 -0.58
CA ASN A 219 -5.63 -17.08 -1.71
C ASN A 219 -6.44 -18.37 -1.86
N TYR A 220 -7.63 -18.41 -1.25
CA TYR A 220 -8.42 -19.64 -1.13
C TYR A 220 -8.81 -20.18 -2.52
N GLY A 221 -8.24 -21.33 -2.90
CA GLY A 221 -8.50 -21.99 -4.19
C GLY A 221 -7.56 -21.61 -5.33
N MET A 222 -6.55 -20.77 -5.11
CA MET A 222 -5.58 -20.36 -6.13
C MET A 222 -4.14 -20.25 -5.56
N ARG A 223 -3.17 -19.89 -6.41
CA ARG A 223 -1.80 -19.62 -5.95
C ARG A 223 -1.76 -18.40 -5.01
N PRO A 224 -0.89 -18.41 -3.99
CA PRO A 224 -0.74 -17.28 -3.07
C PRO A 224 -0.32 -16.00 -3.82
N TYR A 225 -0.84 -14.83 -3.41
CA TYR A 225 -0.47 -13.55 -4.02
C TYR A 225 0.98 -13.19 -3.67
N HIS A 226 1.25 -13.04 -2.36
CA HIS A 226 2.55 -12.63 -1.84
C HIS A 226 2.88 -13.51 -0.62
N LYS A 227 3.36 -14.73 -0.90
CA LYS A 227 3.60 -15.83 0.05
C LYS A 227 4.25 -15.40 1.38
N PHE A 228 5.26 -14.53 1.31
CA PHE A 228 6.09 -14.13 2.45
C PHE A 228 5.70 -12.78 3.06
N TYR A 229 4.51 -12.26 2.79
CA TYR A 229 4.12 -10.94 3.26
C TYR A 229 2.82 -10.95 4.06
N ALA A 230 2.74 -10.04 5.01
CA ALA A 230 1.52 -9.67 5.69
C ALA A 230 1.24 -8.18 5.47
N PHE A 231 -0.04 -7.83 5.48
CA PHE A 231 -0.52 -6.45 5.47
C PHE A 231 -1.13 -6.14 6.83
N ILE A 232 -0.69 -5.06 7.45
CA ILE A 232 -1.16 -4.57 8.73
C ILE A 232 -1.85 -3.23 8.51
N LEU A 233 -3.12 -3.15 8.92
CA LEU A 233 -3.85 -1.90 9.05
C LEU A 233 -3.86 -1.50 10.52
N ALA A 234 -3.44 -0.28 10.81
CA ALA A 234 -3.45 0.28 12.15
C ALA A 234 -3.93 1.73 12.15
N GLN A 235 -4.49 2.19 13.26
CA GLN A 235 -4.94 3.57 13.45
C GLN A 235 -4.00 4.30 14.39
N TYR A 236 -3.63 5.52 14.03
CA TYR A 236 -2.71 6.36 14.80
C TYR A 236 -3.39 6.85 16.07
N LEU A 237 -2.79 6.51 17.21
CA LEU A 237 -3.20 6.96 18.52
C LEU A 237 -2.78 8.41 18.70
N HIS A 238 -3.70 9.23 19.19
CA HIS A 238 -3.41 10.62 19.49
C HIS A 238 -2.25 10.71 20.50
N LYS A 239 -1.12 11.29 20.08
CA LYS A 239 -0.12 11.80 21.02
C LYS A 239 -0.56 13.23 21.39
N ASN A 240 -0.97 13.40 22.65
CA ASN A 240 -1.15 14.71 23.28
C ASN A 240 0.14 15.52 23.23
#